data_AF-A0A0K1E547-F1
#
_entry.id   AF-A0A0K1E547-F1
#
_cell.length_a   1.000
_cell.length_b   1.000
_cell.length_c   1.000
_cell.angle_alpha   90.00
_cell.angle_beta   90.00
_cell.angle_gamma   90.00
#
_symmetry.space_group_name_H-M   'P 1'
#
loop_
_entity.id
_entity.type
_entity.pdbx_description
1 polymer ?
#
loop_
_entity_poly.entity_id
_entity_poly.type
_entity_poly.pdbx_seq_one_letter_code
_entity_poly.pdbx_strand_id
1 'polypeptide(L)'
;MDLRGVVGREEVEMLRERALMFLAAARDDLRAGREAAFHAEQACRLALKYVLASRAGYYPHTHSLRRLFEEVGLLSRSFGVSTRGTCSPLRLCLPGGPVSAAAVQQRCDGASGQGGGGAGGAMYVERGLRWREVLERWRLYVERLCRRARELLGEVRVVVFGSVARGDWSADSDIDVLVISPNAPEDPWERAKVAAALREAAGEAAALLELHIVRPEQYLGWYKRFIDAEVEVC
;
A
#
# COMPACT_ATOMS: atom_id res chain seq x y z
N MET A 1 3.98 -8.72 -21.23
CA MET A 1 4.22 -7.49 -20.47
C MET A 1 4.19 -7.86 -19.00
N ASP A 2 5.24 -7.50 -18.28
CA ASP A 2 5.58 -8.01 -16.95
C ASP A 2 4.78 -7.26 -15.85
N LEU A 3 4.04 -8.00 -15.04
CA LEU A 3 2.96 -7.56 -14.13
C LEU A 3 3.49 -7.18 -12.73
N ARG A 4 4.49 -6.30 -12.63
CA ARG A 4 5.12 -5.91 -11.35
C ARG A 4 4.65 -4.57 -10.79
N GLY A 5 3.34 -4.31 -10.77
CA GLY A 5 2.70 -3.15 -10.10
C GLY A 5 2.43 -3.41 -8.62
N VAL A 6 3.48 -3.77 -7.90
CA VAL A 6 3.52 -4.21 -6.50
C VAL A 6 4.90 -3.84 -6.01
N VAL A 7 5.04 -3.42 -4.74
CA VAL A 7 6.32 -3.25 -4.01
C VAL A 7 7.42 -4.01 -4.74
N GLY A 8 8.41 -3.30 -5.28
CA GLY A 8 9.35 -3.87 -6.25
C GLY A 8 9.93 -5.17 -5.71
N ARG A 9 10.13 -6.18 -6.57
CA ARG A 9 10.65 -7.49 -6.12
C ARG A 9 11.90 -7.33 -5.24
N GLU A 10 12.75 -6.36 -5.57
CA GLU A 10 13.91 -5.97 -4.76
C GLU A 10 13.53 -5.41 -3.39
N GLU A 11 12.54 -4.52 -3.29
CA GLU A 11 12.04 -3.99 -2.01
C GLU A 11 11.40 -5.08 -1.14
N VAL A 12 10.61 -5.97 -1.74
CA VAL A 12 10.07 -7.15 -1.05
C VAL A 12 11.21 -8.00 -0.50
N GLU A 13 12.24 -8.24 -1.30
CA GLU A 13 13.37 -9.05 -0.87
C GLU A 13 14.21 -8.35 0.22
N MET A 14 14.39 -7.02 0.14
CA MET A 14 15.03 -6.24 1.20
C MET A 14 14.31 -6.38 2.55
N LEU A 15 12.97 -6.44 2.56
CA LEU A 15 12.22 -6.71 3.80
C LEU A 15 12.57 -8.09 4.38
N ARG A 16 12.68 -9.11 3.52
CA ARG A 16 13.05 -10.48 3.91
C ARG A 16 14.48 -10.53 4.46
N GLU A 17 15.44 -9.97 3.75
CA GLU A 17 16.85 -9.96 4.15
C GLU A 17 17.04 -9.27 5.50
N ARG A 18 16.43 -8.09 5.69
CA ARG A 18 16.49 -7.37 6.96
C ARG A 18 15.79 -8.13 8.08
N ALA A 19 14.66 -8.78 7.82
CA ALA A 19 13.98 -9.61 8.81
C ALA A 19 14.89 -10.76 9.29
N LEU A 20 15.58 -11.43 8.36
CA LEU A 20 16.51 -12.52 8.67
C LEU A 20 17.74 -12.03 9.44
N MET A 21 18.27 -10.85 9.09
CA MET A 21 19.37 -10.21 9.82
C MET A 21 18.98 -9.93 11.29
N PHE A 22 17.81 -9.33 11.52
CA PHE A 22 17.33 -9.09 12.89
C PHE A 22 17.05 -10.40 13.65
N LEU A 23 16.56 -11.43 12.97
CA LEU A 23 16.36 -12.75 13.58
C LEU A 23 17.69 -13.39 14.00
N ALA A 24 18.74 -13.26 13.19
CA ALA A 24 20.07 -13.72 13.54
C ALA A 24 20.60 -12.96 14.77
N ALA A 25 20.50 -11.63 14.78
CA ALA A 25 20.89 -10.81 15.93
C ALA A 25 20.14 -11.19 17.22
N ALA A 26 18.81 -11.39 17.14
CA ALA A 26 18.02 -11.84 18.28
C ALA A 26 18.48 -13.21 18.82
N ARG A 27 18.84 -14.14 17.93
CA ARG A 27 19.37 -15.46 18.33
C ARG A 27 20.74 -15.34 19.01
N ASP A 28 21.59 -14.46 18.52
CA ASP A 28 22.92 -14.25 19.10
C ASP A 28 22.85 -13.55 20.45
N ASP A 29 21.95 -12.59 20.63
CA ASP A 29 21.67 -11.99 21.94
C ASP A 29 21.16 -13.02 22.94
N LEU A 30 20.22 -13.87 22.52
CA LEU A 30 19.69 -14.93 23.37
C LEU A 30 20.78 -15.92 23.80
N ARG A 31 21.66 -16.33 22.87
CA ARG A 31 22.80 -17.22 23.16
C ARG A 31 23.80 -16.59 24.11
N ALA A 32 24.00 -15.28 24.01
CA ALA A 32 24.92 -14.54 24.86
C ALA A 32 24.29 -14.09 26.19
N GLY A 33 23.04 -14.46 26.47
CA GLY A 33 22.33 -14.05 27.68
C GLY A 33 21.97 -12.56 27.73
N ARG A 34 21.91 -11.88 26.58
CA ARG A 34 21.49 -10.48 26.44
C ARG A 34 20.00 -10.36 26.12
N GLU A 35 19.45 -9.17 26.27
CA GLU A 35 18.05 -8.88 25.91
C GLU A 35 17.85 -8.96 24.38
N ALA A 36 17.08 -9.97 23.93
CA ALA A 36 16.80 -10.19 22.51
C ALA A 36 15.46 -9.58 22.03
N ALA A 37 14.67 -9.01 22.95
CA ALA A 37 13.28 -8.62 22.69
C ALA A 37 13.15 -7.59 21.55
N PHE A 38 14.02 -6.58 21.53
CA PHE A 38 14.01 -5.56 20.50
C PHE A 38 14.26 -6.15 19.11
N HIS A 39 15.34 -6.94 18.94
CA HIS A 39 15.66 -7.58 17.67
C HIS A 39 14.59 -8.59 17.24
N ALA A 40 13.99 -9.32 18.18
CA ALA A 40 12.87 -10.22 17.89
C ALA A 40 11.64 -9.44 17.38
N GLU A 41 11.31 -8.31 17.99
CA GLU A 41 10.23 -7.42 17.53
C GLU A 41 10.50 -6.89 16.11
N GLN A 42 11.72 -6.41 15.84
CA GLN A 42 12.09 -5.90 14.52
C GLN A 42 11.99 -7.00 13.45
N ALA A 43 12.47 -8.21 13.76
CA ALA A 43 12.36 -9.37 12.89
C ALA A 43 10.90 -9.72 12.57
N CYS A 44 10.05 -9.84 13.58
CA CYS A 44 8.62 -10.11 13.41
C CYS A 44 7.93 -9.04 12.56
N ARG A 45 8.22 -7.76 12.81
CA ARG A 45 7.63 -6.64 12.08
C ARG A 45 7.95 -6.71 10.59
N LEU A 46 9.23 -6.88 10.26
CA LEU A 46 9.69 -6.95 8.88
C LEU A 46 9.19 -8.22 8.17
N ALA A 47 9.15 -9.35 8.86
CA ALA A 47 8.62 -10.59 8.32
C ALA A 47 7.13 -10.48 7.97
N LEU A 48 6.32 -9.86 8.83
CA LEU A 48 4.89 -9.63 8.54
C LEU A 48 4.70 -8.68 7.35
N LYS A 49 5.49 -7.60 7.29
CA LYS A 49 5.49 -6.69 6.14
C LYS A 49 5.89 -7.41 4.85
N TYR A 50 6.92 -8.27 4.89
CA TYR A 50 7.30 -9.12 3.77
C TYR A 50 6.16 -10.03 3.30
N VAL A 51 5.44 -10.69 4.23
CA VAL A 51 4.31 -11.57 3.88
C VAL A 51 3.18 -10.77 3.21
N LEU A 52 2.85 -9.60 3.74
CA LEU A 52 1.83 -8.72 3.16
C LEU A 52 2.28 -8.21 1.78
N ALA A 53 3.51 -7.69 1.68
CA ALA A 53 4.08 -7.20 0.43
C ALA A 53 4.15 -8.29 -0.65
N SER A 54 4.61 -9.49 -0.30
CA SER A 54 4.75 -10.60 -1.25
C SER A 54 3.42 -11.18 -1.74
N ARG A 55 2.35 -11.08 -0.94
CA ARG A 55 1.06 -11.71 -1.27
C ARG A 55 -0.04 -10.75 -1.69
N ALA A 56 -0.17 -9.60 -1.04
CA ALA A 56 -1.13 -8.56 -1.40
C ALA A 56 -0.52 -7.47 -2.28
N GLY A 57 0.81 -7.42 -2.35
CA GLY A 57 1.51 -6.35 -3.04
C GLY A 57 1.59 -5.03 -2.29
N TYR A 58 1.27 -5.07 -1.00
CA TYR A 58 1.17 -3.92 -0.13
C TYR A 58 1.42 -4.33 1.32
N TYR A 59 1.92 -3.40 2.15
CA TYR A 59 1.97 -3.54 3.59
C TYR A 59 1.77 -2.17 4.27
N PRO A 60 1.14 -2.11 5.46
CA PRO A 60 0.93 -0.84 6.14
C PRO A 60 2.23 -0.28 6.73
N HIS A 61 2.40 1.04 6.63
CA HIS A 61 3.49 1.80 7.26
C HIS A 61 3.30 1.99 8.77
N THR A 62 3.04 0.89 9.47
CA THR A 62 2.90 0.85 10.93
C THR A 62 4.06 0.09 11.58
N HIS A 63 4.31 0.41 12.85
CA HIS A 63 5.19 -0.37 13.72
C HIS A 63 4.43 -1.30 14.67
N SER A 64 3.10 -1.28 14.65
CA SER A 64 2.28 -2.12 15.52
C SER A 64 2.25 -3.57 15.03
N LEU A 65 2.88 -4.48 15.79
CA LEU A 65 2.79 -5.92 15.52
C LEU A 65 1.35 -6.43 15.56
N ARG A 66 0.54 -5.98 16.53
CA ARG A 66 -0.88 -6.35 16.64
C ARG A 66 -1.61 -6.11 15.32
N ARG A 67 -1.47 -4.90 14.76
CA ARG A 67 -2.11 -4.54 13.49
C ARG A 67 -1.57 -5.39 12.33
N LEU A 68 -0.25 -5.57 12.23
CA LEU A 68 0.33 -6.40 11.18
C LEU A 68 -0.15 -7.87 11.23
N PHE A 69 -0.32 -8.43 12.43
CA PHE A 69 -0.89 -9.77 12.61
C PHE A 69 -2.37 -9.83 12.21
N GLU A 70 -3.16 -8.80 12.54
CA GLU A 70 -4.56 -8.71 12.11
C GLU A 70 -4.67 -8.71 10.57
N GLU A 71 -3.87 -7.89 9.89
CA GLU A 71 -3.82 -7.82 8.41
C GLU A 71 -3.40 -9.15 7.78
N VAL A 72 -2.34 -9.79 8.28
CA VAL A 72 -1.91 -11.11 7.78
C VAL A 72 -2.99 -12.17 8.03
N GLY A 73 -3.68 -12.09 9.16
CA GLY A 73 -4.79 -12.97 9.50
C GLY A 73 -6.02 -12.80 8.61
N LEU A 74 -6.23 -11.62 8.03
CA LEU A 74 -7.28 -11.39 7.03
C LEU A 74 -6.87 -11.97 5.68
N LEU A 75 -5.62 -11.74 5.28
CA LEU A 75 -5.06 -12.29 4.04
C LEU A 75 -5.18 -13.83 4.01
N SER A 76 -4.90 -14.52 5.12
CA SER A 76 -5.05 -15.98 5.18
C SER A 76 -6.50 -16.47 5.02
N ARG A 77 -7.48 -15.68 5.45
CA ARG A 77 -8.93 -15.97 5.29
C ARG A 77 -9.40 -15.77 3.85
N SER A 78 -8.97 -14.68 3.20
CA SER A 78 -9.36 -14.36 1.82
C SER A 78 -8.77 -15.32 0.78
N PHE A 79 -7.63 -15.94 1.07
CA PHE A 79 -7.01 -16.96 0.22
C PHE A 79 -7.39 -18.41 0.61
N GLY A 80 -8.43 -18.62 1.42
CA GLY A 80 -9.00 -19.95 1.67
C GLY A 80 -8.09 -20.91 2.45
N VAL A 81 -7.23 -20.40 3.35
CA VAL A 81 -6.55 -21.29 4.30
C VAL A 81 -7.54 -21.62 5.41
N SER A 82 -8.20 -22.78 5.30
CA SER A 82 -9.02 -23.34 6.37
C SER A 82 -8.20 -23.45 7.64
N THR A 83 -8.49 -22.61 8.64
CA THR A 83 -7.95 -22.75 10.00
C THR A 83 -8.71 -23.79 10.83
N ARG A 84 -9.60 -24.57 10.20
CA ARG A 84 -10.23 -25.74 10.83
C ARG A 84 -9.67 -27.01 10.21
N GLY A 85 -8.85 -27.71 10.99
CA GLY A 85 -8.35 -29.05 10.67
C GLY A 85 -6.83 -29.10 10.71
N THR A 86 -6.30 -29.47 11.88
CA THR A 86 -4.88 -29.78 12.16
C THR A 86 -3.88 -28.70 11.76
N CYS A 87 -3.17 -28.18 12.76
CA CYS A 87 -1.95 -27.41 12.57
C CYS A 87 -0.92 -28.30 11.86
N SER A 88 -1.00 -28.39 10.53
CA SER A 88 0.16 -28.75 9.73
C SER A 88 0.97 -27.46 9.65
N PRO A 89 2.16 -27.42 10.26
CA PRO A 89 2.93 -26.20 10.33
C PRO A 89 3.14 -25.73 8.89
N LEU A 90 2.79 -24.46 8.63
CA LEU A 90 3.36 -23.69 7.53
C LEU A 90 4.84 -24.06 7.45
N ARG A 91 5.19 -24.83 6.42
CA ARG A 91 6.57 -25.20 6.08
C ARG A 91 7.26 -23.93 5.59
N LEU A 92 7.49 -22.99 6.49
CA LEU A 92 8.65 -22.12 6.42
C LEU A 92 9.83 -23.07 6.56
N CYS A 93 10.40 -23.48 5.42
CA CYS A 93 11.67 -24.19 5.38
C CYS A 93 12.76 -23.28 5.96
N LEU A 94 12.83 -23.20 7.29
CA LEU A 94 13.98 -22.77 8.04
C LEU A 94 14.83 -24.03 8.29
N PRO A 95 16.11 -24.06 7.90
CA PRO A 95 16.96 -25.22 8.15
C PRO A 95 17.32 -25.30 9.64
N GLY A 96 16.94 -26.42 10.29
CA GLY A 96 17.47 -26.82 11.60
C GLY A 96 16.46 -27.45 12.57
N GLY A 97 16.44 -28.80 12.61
CA GLY A 97 16.24 -29.68 13.80
C GLY A 97 14.97 -29.60 14.67
N PRO A 98 14.36 -30.74 15.09
CA PRO A 98 13.11 -30.75 15.84
C PRO A 98 13.33 -30.50 17.35
N VAL A 99 12.47 -29.67 17.94
CA VAL A 99 12.21 -29.64 19.38
C VAL A 99 10.86 -30.32 19.65
N SER A 100 10.84 -31.29 20.56
CA SER A 100 9.71 -32.20 20.80
C SER A 100 8.47 -31.49 21.37
N ALA A 101 7.29 -31.92 20.91
CA ALA A 101 5.97 -31.35 21.15
C ALA A 101 5.41 -31.43 22.60
N ALA A 102 6.24 -31.68 23.62
CA ALA A 102 5.78 -31.92 24.99
C ALA A 102 5.78 -30.68 25.92
N ALA A 103 6.26 -29.51 25.48
CA ALA A 103 6.53 -28.37 26.38
C ALA A 103 5.54 -27.19 26.30
N VAL A 104 4.46 -27.24 25.50
CA VAL A 104 3.58 -26.07 25.26
C VAL A 104 2.14 -26.24 25.78
N GLN A 105 1.81 -27.36 26.44
CA GLN A 105 0.41 -27.71 26.76
C GLN A 105 -0.11 -27.27 28.15
N GLN A 106 0.55 -26.36 28.87
CA GLN A 106 0.03 -25.87 30.17
C GLN A 106 0.04 -24.34 30.26
N ARG A 107 -1.02 -23.73 29.71
CA ARG A 107 -1.66 -22.47 30.14
C ARG A 107 -2.68 -22.04 29.07
N CYS A 108 -3.76 -22.80 28.93
CA CYS A 108 -4.92 -22.39 28.15
C CYS A 108 -6.22 -22.75 28.88
N ASP A 109 -6.27 -22.48 30.19
CA ASP A 109 -7.52 -22.51 30.94
C ASP A 109 -7.64 -21.19 31.72
N GLY A 110 -8.64 -20.38 31.38
CA GLY A 110 -9.02 -19.19 32.15
C GLY A 110 -8.74 -17.85 31.48
N ALA A 111 -9.56 -17.47 30.50
CA ALA A 111 -9.84 -16.07 30.20
C ALA A 111 -11.16 -15.94 29.43
N SER A 112 -12.28 -16.10 30.14
CA SER A 112 -13.57 -15.53 29.73
C SER A 112 -13.47 -14.00 29.86
N GLY A 113 -12.95 -13.36 28.82
CA GLY A 113 -12.91 -11.90 28.68
C GLY A 113 -13.77 -11.47 27.52
N GLN A 114 -14.96 -10.95 27.81
CA GLN A 114 -15.72 -10.14 26.87
C GLN A 114 -14.88 -8.88 26.59
N GLY A 115 -14.38 -8.75 25.35
CA GLY A 115 -13.65 -7.58 24.88
C GLY A 115 -14.15 -7.23 23.48
N GLY A 116 -14.92 -6.15 23.39
CA GLY A 116 -15.64 -5.69 22.20
C GLY A 116 -14.80 -5.68 20.93
N GLY A 117 -15.37 -6.27 19.88
CA GLY A 117 -14.82 -6.26 18.53
C GLY A 117 -14.76 -4.83 17.98
N GLY A 118 -13.54 -4.35 17.77
CA GLY A 118 -13.29 -3.21 16.91
C GLY A 118 -13.27 -3.67 15.45
N ALA A 119 -14.32 -3.34 14.70
CA ALA A 119 -14.48 -3.61 13.26
C ALA A 119 -13.53 -2.80 12.36
N GLY A 120 -12.30 -2.51 12.81
CA GLY A 120 -11.34 -1.64 12.11
C GLY A 120 -10.21 -2.35 11.38
N GLY A 121 -10.00 -3.65 11.63
CA GLY A 121 -8.86 -4.41 11.11
C GLY A 121 -9.00 -4.88 9.66
N ALA A 122 -10.23 -5.11 9.17
CA ALA A 122 -10.48 -5.55 7.78
C ALA A 122 -10.11 -4.52 6.71
N MET A 123 -9.81 -3.29 7.14
CA MET A 123 -9.83 -2.13 6.27
C MET A 123 -8.58 -1.96 5.41
N TYR A 124 -7.37 -2.40 5.79
CA TYR A 124 -6.16 -2.02 5.03
C TYR A 124 -5.79 -3.00 3.92
N VAL A 125 -5.85 -4.31 4.13
CA VAL A 125 -5.60 -5.28 3.04
C VAL A 125 -6.70 -5.21 1.96
N GLU A 126 -7.98 -5.18 2.35
CA GLU A 126 -9.09 -5.05 1.39
C GLU A 126 -9.04 -3.69 0.66
N ARG A 127 -8.72 -2.60 1.37
CA ARG A 127 -8.50 -1.29 0.75
C ARG A 127 -7.30 -1.31 -0.17
N GLY A 128 -6.17 -1.91 0.21
CA GLY A 128 -4.98 -1.97 -0.62
C GLY A 128 -5.21 -2.74 -1.92
N LEU A 129 -5.91 -3.89 -1.85
CA LEU A 129 -6.30 -4.64 -3.04
C LEU A 129 -7.24 -3.83 -3.94
N ARG A 130 -8.25 -3.17 -3.36
CA ARG A 130 -9.16 -2.29 -4.11
C ARG A 130 -8.44 -1.08 -4.71
N TRP A 131 -7.55 -0.44 -3.97
CA TRP A 131 -6.78 0.73 -4.42
C TRP A 131 -5.85 0.35 -5.55
N ARG A 132 -5.25 -0.85 -5.48
CA ARG A 132 -4.51 -1.42 -6.59
C ARG A 132 -5.38 -1.60 -7.83
N GLU A 133 -6.57 -2.19 -7.72
CA GLU A 133 -7.48 -2.34 -8.87
C GLU A 133 -7.85 -0.98 -9.49
N VAL A 134 -8.05 0.05 -8.65
CA VAL A 134 -8.30 1.43 -9.10
C VAL A 134 -7.07 2.01 -9.81
N LEU A 135 -5.87 1.83 -9.23
CA LEU A 135 -4.60 2.27 -9.82
C LEU A 135 -4.31 1.56 -11.14
N GLU A 136 -4.52 0.24 -11.25
CA GLU A 136 -4.33 -0.50 -12.51
C GLU A 136 -5.23 0.03 -13.63
N ARG A 137 -6.37 0.62 -13.27
CA ARG A 137 -7.34 1.24 -14.18
C ARG A 137 -7.27 2.75 -14.19
N TRP A 138 -6.20 3.37 -13.66
CA TRP A 138 -6.06 4.83 -13.51
C TRP A 138 -6.44 5.58 -14.79
N ARG A 139 -6.01 5.06 -15.95
CA ARG A 139 -6.23 5.69 -17.26
C ARG A 139 -7.71 5.88 -17.57
N LEU A 140 -8.55 4.90 -17.23
CA LEU A 140 -10.00 4.99 -17.41
C LEU A 140 -10.61 6.14 -16.62
N TYR A 141 -10.13 6.37 -15.39
CA TYR A 141 -10.63 7.43 -14.53
C TYR A 141 -10.15 8.80 -14.99
N VAL A 142 -8.89 8.91 -15.44
CA VAL A 142 -8.35 10.17 -15.99
C VAL A 142 -8.99 10.52 -17.33
N GLU A 143 -9.36 9.54 -18.16
CA GLU A 143 -10.13 9.78 -19.39
C GLU A 143 -11.55 10.32 -19.12
N ARG A 144 -12.19 9.91 -18.02
CA ARG A 144 -13.47 10.51 -17.57
C ARG A 144 -13.25 11.96 -17.11
N LEU A 145 -12.18 12.19 -16.35
CA LEU A 145 -11.77 13.52 -15.91
C LEU A 145 -11.50 14.44 -17.11
N CYS A 146 -10.80 13.96 -18.15
CA CYS A 146 -10.54 14.69 -19.39
C CYS A 146 -11.82 15.22 -20.05
N ARG A 147 -12.86 14.39 -20.16
CA ARG A 147 -14.15 14.81 -20.72
C ARG A 147 -14.75 15.95 -19.90
N ARG A 148 -14.77 15.79 -18.57
CA ARG A 148 -15.31 16.81 -17.68
C ARG A 148 -14.49 18.10 -17.69
N ALA A 149 -13.17 18.00 -17.78
CA ALA A 149 -12.28 19.15 -17.84
C ALA A 149 -12.49 19.98 -19.12
N ARG A 150 -12.69 19.33 -20.28
CA ARG A 150 -13.03 20.02 -21.53
C ARG A 150 -14.36 20.76 -21.46
N GLU A 151 -15.37 20.17 -20.81
CA GLU A 151 -16.66 20.82 -20.62
C GLU A 151 -16.57 22.08 -19.76
N LEU A 152 -15.72 22.06 -18.73
CA LEU A 152 -15.59 23.14 -17.75
C LEU A 152 -14.61 24.24 -18.17
N LEU A 153 -13.51 23.87 -18.83
CA LEU A 153 -12.37 24.75 -19.12
C LEU A 153 -12.11 24.93 -20.62
N GLY A 154 -12.82 24.21 -21.50
CA GLY A 154 -12.61 24.28 -22.94
C GLY A 154 -11.30 23.63 -23.37
N GLU A 155 -10.35 24.44 -23.84
CA GLU A 155 -9.01 23.96 -24.19
C GLU A 155 -8.27 23.49 -22.93
N VAL A 156 -7.93 22.20 -22.90
CA VAL A 156 -7.28 21.57 -21.76
C VAL A 156 -6.32 20.49 -22.24
N ARG A 157 -5.19 20.41 -21.53
CA ARG A 157 -4.21 19.31 -21.57
C ARG A 157 -4.14 18.68 -20.19
N VAL A 158 -4.39 17.39 -20.07
CA VAL A 158 -4.33 16.62 -18.83
C VAL A 158 -3.18 15.61 -18.87
N VAL A 159 -2.28 15.79 -17.92
CA VAL A 159 -1.05 15.01 -17.81
C VAL A 159 -1.03 14.28 -16.48
N VAL A 160 -0.70 13.00 -16.50
CA VAL A 160 -0.38 12.23 -15.30
C VAL A 160 1.13 12.20 -15.12
N PHE A 161 1.61 12.44 -13.91
CA PHE A 161 3.04 12.41 -13.58
C PHE A 161 3.28 11.52 -12.36
N GLY A 162 4.48 11.56 -11.79
CA GLY A 162 4.79 10.82 -10.57
C GLY A 162 4.95 9.32 -10.79
N SER A 163 4.68 8.53 -9.74
CA SER A 163 4.95 7.08 -9.74
C SER A 163 4.10 6.32 -10.76
N VAL A 164 2.87 6.78 -10.99
CA VAL A 164 1.98 6.22 -12.01
C VAL A 164 2.58 6.36 -13.41
N ALA A 165 3.15 7.54 -13.72
CA ALA A 165 3.80 7.79 -15.01
C ALA A 165 5.14 7.06 -15.15
N ARG A 166 5.91 6.92 -14.07
CA ARG A 166 7.17 6.13 -14.06
C ARG A 166 6.94 4.62 -14.14
N GLY A 167 5.77 4.16 -13.73
CA GLY A 167 5.41 2.74 -13.68
C GLY A 167 5.93 2.00 -12.43
N ASP A 168 6.39 2.74 -11.42
CA ASP A 168 6.93 2.23 -10.15
C ASP A 168 5.96 2.44 -8.96
N TRP A 169 4.66 2.56 -9.24
CA TRP A 169 3.61 2.80 -8.25
C TRP A 169 3.30 1.57 -7.38
N SER A 170 2.81 1.85 -6.17
CA SER A 170 2.40 0.89 -5.14
C SER A 170 0.93 1.12 -4.75
N ALA A 171 0.32 0.21 -3.99
CA ALA A 171 -1.11 0.31 -3.62
C ALA A 171 -1.45 1.49 -2.69
N ASP A 172 -0.45 2.20 -2.17
CA ASP A 172 -0.54 3.46 -1.43
C ASP A 172 -0.10 4.69 -2.24
N SER A 173 0.21 4.52 -3.53
CA SER A 173 0.53 5.65 -4.41
C SER A 173 -0.72 6.46 -4.75
N ASP A 174 -0.53 7.77 -4.81
CA ASP A 174 -1.50 8.70 -5.37
C ASP A 174 -1.40 8.73 -6.91
N ILE A 175 -2.46 9.22 -7.56
CA ILE A 175 -2.50 9.52 -8.99
C ILE A 175 -2.31 11.02 -9.14
N ASP A 176 -1.07 11.43 -9.39
CA ASP A 176 -0.68 12.82 -9.63
C ASP A 176 -1.17 13.29 -11.00
N VAL A 177 -2.12 14.23 -11.02
CA VAL A 177 -2.75 14.74 -12.25
C VAL A 177 -2.65 16.25 -12.35
N LEU A 178 -2.06 16.70 -13.45
CA LEU A 178 -2.00 18.09 -13.88
C LEU A 178 -3.07 18.36 -14.94
N VAL A 179 -3.96 19.31 -14.65
CA VAL A 179 -4.96 19.84 -15.58
C VAL A 179 -4.49 21.23 -16.01
N ILE A 180 -3.98 21.33 -17.23
CA ILE A 180 -3.36 22.52 -17.79
C ILE A 180 -4.37 23.17 -18.74
N SER A 181 -4.79 24.40 -18.45
CA SER A 181 -5.71 25.14 -19.31
C SER A 181 -5.46 26.64 -19.24
N PRO A 182 -5.50 27.38 -20.37
CA PRO A 182 -5.53 28.84 -20.36
C PRO A 182 -6.71 29.41 -19.54
N ASN A 183 -7.82 28.66 -19.49
CA ASN A 183 -9.04 29.05 -18.78
C ASN A 183 -9.07 28.56 -17.33
N ALA A 184 -7.96 28.04 -16.79
CA ALA A 184 -7.87 27.68 -15.38
C ALA A 184 -8.19 28.90 -14.49
N PRO A 185 -9.14 28.78 -13.53
CA PRO A 185 -9.52 29.88 -12.65
C PRO A 185 -8.33 30.33 -11.80
N GLU A 186 -8.11 31.64 -11.68
CA GLU A 186 -7.12 32.22 -10.75
C GLU A 186 -7.64 32.25 -9.31
N ASP A 187 -8.96 32.47 -9.16
CA ASP A 187 -9.61 32.48 -7.87
C ASP A 187 -9.59 31.08 -7.22
N PRO A 188 -9.10 30.96 -5.96
CA PRO A 188 -9.00 29.68 -5.28
C PRO A 188 -10.34 28.96 -5.08
N TRP A 189 -11.44 29.69 -4.91
CA TRP A 189 -12.76 29.11 -4.68
C TRP A 189 -13.34 28.53 -5.97
N GLU A 190 -13.25 29.25 -7.09
CA GLU A 190 -13.63 28.73 -8.39
C GLU A 190 -12.76 27.52 -8.79
N ARG A 191 -11.46 27.57 -8.49
CA ARG A 191 -10.58 26.42 -8.72
C ARG A 191 -10.98 25.21 -7.88
N ALA A 192 -11.38 25.40 -6.62
CA ALA A 192 -11.88 24.33 -5.77
C ALA A 192 -13.17 23.70 -6.31
N LYS A 193 -14.10 24.50 -6.86
CA LYS A 193 -15.31 23.99 -7.52
C LYS A 193 -14.99 23.12 -8.74
N VAL A 194 -14.07 23.57 -9.59
CA VAL A 194 -13.60 22.77 -10.74
C VAL A 194 -12.96 21.48 -10.25
N ALA A 195 -12.06 21.55 -9.25
CA ALA A 195 -11.41 20.36 -8.69
C ALA A 195 -12.44 19.36 -8.12
N ALA A 196 -13.47 19.83 -7.42
CA ALA A 196 -14.53 18.97 -6.90
C ALA A 196 -15.29 18.26 -8.03
N ALA A 197 -15.67 18.98 -9.08
CA ALA A 197 -16.36 18.40 -10.24
C ALA A 197 -15.49 17.37 -10.99
N LEU A 198 -14.18 17.62 -11.09
CA LEU A 198 -13.23 16.68 -11.70
C LEU A 198 -13.04 15.41 -10.85
N ARG A 199 -12.96 15.56 -9.52
CA ARG A 199 -12.91 14.42 -8.59
C ARG A 199 -14.16 13.56 -8.70
N GLU A 200 -15.34 14.19 -8.74
CA GLU A 200 -16.61 13.49 -8.93
C GLU A 200 -16.62 12.68 -10.24
N ALA A 201 -16.17 13.27 -11.35
CA ALA A 201 -16.09 12.58 -12.65
C ALA A 201 -15.12 11.38 -12.65
N ALA A 202 -14.06 11.42 -11.83
CA ALA A 202 -13.13 10.33 -11.67
C ALA A 202 -13.70 9.16 -10.83
N GLY A 203 -14.83 9.35 -10.13
CA GLY A 203 -15.53 8.30 -9.41
C GLY A 203 -14.67 7.63 -8.33
N GLU A 204 -14.44 6.32 -8.44
CA GLU A 204 -13.71 5.55 -7.42
C GLU A 204 -12.25 5.99 -7.23
N ALA A 205 -11.63 6.61 -8.25
CA ALA A 205 -10.29 7.16 -8.14
C ALA A 205 -10.24 8.51 -7.41
N ALA A 206 -11.37 9.13 -7.08
CA ALA A 206 -11.43 10.46 -6.46
C ALA A 206 -10.57 10.57 -5.19
N ALA A 207 -10.50 9.49 -4.40
CA ALA A 207 -9.75 9.42 -3.16
C ALA A 207 -8.23 9.27 -3.35
N LEU A 208 -7.77 8.86 -4.55
CA LEU A 208 -6.35 8.69 -4.90
C LEU A 208 -5.81 9.86 -5.70
N LEU A 209 -6.67 10.77 -6.16
CA LEU A 209 -6.26 11.82 -7.06
C LEU A 209 -5.57 12.97 -6.32
N GLU A 210 -4.34 13.26 -6.70
CA GLU A 210 -3.69 14.54 -6.38
C GLU A 210 -3.83 15.46 -7.59
N LEU A 211 -4.78 16.39 -7.52
CA LEU A 211 -5.16 17.24 -8.65
C LEU A 211 -4.54 18.64 -8.54
N HIS A 212 -3.84 19.02 -9.60
CA HIS A 212 -3.31 20.36 -9.80
C HIS A 212 -3.94 20.99 -11.04
N ILE A 213 -4.71 22.06 -10.85
CA ILE A 213 -5.29 22.84 -11.95
C ILE A 213 -4.43 24.09 -12.14
N VAL A 214 -3.81 24.21 -13.31
CA VAL A 214 -2.77 25.22 -13.58
C VAL A 214 -2.94 25.87 -14.94
N ARG A 215 -2.41 27.08 -15.08
CA ARG A 215 -2.25 27.71 -16.39
C ARG A 215 -0.97 27.25 -17.10
N PRO A 216 -0.89 27.37 -18.44
CA PRO A 216 0.28 26.94 -19.21
C PRO A 216 1.60 27.56 -18.72
N GLU A 217 1.58 28.82 -18.29
CA GLU A 217 2.76 29.54 -17.80
C GLU A 217 3.27 28.94 -16.48
N GLN A 218 2.35 28.53 -15.60
CA GLN A 218 2.68 27.88 -14.32
C GLN A 218 3.26 26.49 -14.54
N TYR A 219 2.72 25.75 -15.51
CA TYR A 219 3.26 24.45 -15.90
C TYR A 219 4.70 24.57 -16.40
N LEU A 220 4.96 25.47 -17.36
CA LEU A 220 6.29 25.67 -17.94
C LEU A 220 7.30 26.25 -16.94
N GLY A 221 6.87 27.19 -16.10
CA GLY A 221 7.75 27.90 -15.17
C GLY A 221 8.13 27.10 -13.92
N TRP A 222 7.26 26.20 -13.46
CA TRP A 222 7.46 25.46 -12.21
C TRP A 222 7.41 23.95 -12.40
N TYR A 223 6.24 23.40 -12.73
CA TYR A 223 5.99 21.96 -12.71
C TYR A 223 6.92 21.18 -13.64
N LYS A 224 7.14 21.66 -14.87
CA LYS A 224 8.00 20.98 -15.85
C LYS A 224 9.44 20.75 -15.36
N ARG A 225 9.92 21.53 -14.39
CA ARG A 225 11.26 21.38 -13.82
C ARG A 225 11.38 20.24 -12.80
N PHE A 226 10.26 19.80 -12.23
CA PHE A 226 10.21 18.78 -11.18
C PHE A 226 9.58 17.46 -11.64
N ILE A 227 9.14 17.39 -12.90
CA ILE A 227 8.50 16.20 -13.46
C ILE A 227 9.54 15.41 -14.25
N ASP A 228 9.89 14.25 -13.71
CA ASP A 228 10.86 13.33 -14.34
C ASP A 228 10.22 12.45 -15.43
N ALA A 229 8.92 12.14 -15.29
CA ALA A 229 8.14 11.36 -16.25
C ALA A 229 6.70 11.86 -16.28
N GLU A 230 6.13 11.93 -17.50
CA GLU A 230 4.76 12.38 -17.69
C GLU A 230 4.06 11.58 -18.80
N VAL A 231 2.77 11.32 -18.62
CA VAL A 231 1.90 10.66 -19.60
C VAL A 231 0.75 11.59 -19.91
N GLU A 232 0.72 12.08 -21.15
CA GLU A 232 -0.41 12.85 -21.66
C GLU A 232 -1.59 11.91 -21.96
N VAL A 233 -2.76 12.27 -21.44
CA VAL A 233 -4.00 11.51 -21.64
C VAL A 233 -4.93 12.24 -22.60
N CYS A 234 -5.01 13.55 -22.40
CA CYS A 234 -5.59 14.54 -23.28
C CYS A 234 -4.85 15.86 -23.04
#